data_AF-A0A367CEY8-F1
#
_entry.id   AF-A0A367CEY8-F1
#
_cell.length_a   1.000
_cell.length_b   1.000
_cell.length_c   1.000
_cell.angle_alpha   90.00
_cell.angle_beta   90.00
_cell.angle_gamma   90.00
#
_symmetry.space_group_name_H-M   'P 1'
#
loop_
_entity.id
_entity.type
_entity.pdbx_description
1 polymer ?
#
loop_
_entity_poly.entity_id
_entity_poly.type
_entity_poly.pdbx_seq_one_letter_code
_entity_poly.pdbx_strand_id
1 'polypeptide(L)'
;MATKKTYTAEITCDVCKKKEIIHEGEPQSIFSVESAVRETGSLNERGQFIKSKEQPLLIENLDLCIDCREKSYAMIIARITQPYTTTVIYSFLSNKEQGEAE
;
A
#
# COMPACT_ATOMS: atom_id res chain seq x y z
N MET A 1 -24.25 -25.25 -25.45
CA MET A 1 -24.39 -24.06 -24.60
C MET A 1 -23.10 -23.90 -23.81
N ALA A 2 -22.27 -22.92 -24.15
CA ALA A 2 -21.04 -22.66 -23.41
C ALA A 2 -21.40 -22.02 -22.07
N THR A 3 -21.08 -22.69 -20.98
CA THR A 3 -21.13 -22.12 -19.64
C THR A 3 -20.14 -20.96 -19.60
N LYS A 4 -20.64 -19.72 -19.70
CA LYS A 4 -19.84 -18.53 -19.43
C LYS A 4 -19.30 -18.67 -18.01
N LYS A 5 -17.99 -18.87 -17.87
CA LYS A 5 -17.33 -18.88 -16.57
C LYS A 5 -17.28 -17.42 -16.10
N THR A 6 -18.21 -17.04 -15.23
CA THR A 6 -18.13 -15.76 -14.52
C THR A 6 -16.93 -15.82 -13.58
N TYR A 7 -15.83 -15.18 -13.97
CA TYR A 7 -14.72 -14.92 -13.06
C TYR A 7 -15.02 -13.65 -12.27
N THR A 8 -14.89 -13.75 -10.95
CA THR A 8 -14.99 -12.62 -10.03
C THR A 8 -13.64 -12.56 -9.31
N ALA A 9 -12.89 -11.48 -9.52
CA ALA A 9 -11.70 -11.19 -8.73
C ALA A 9 -12.00 -10.12 -7.69
N GLU A 10 -11.36 -10.20 -6.52
CA GLU A 10 -11.32 -9.11 -5.55
C GLU A 10 -9.89 -8.54 -5.56
N ILE A 11 -9.76 -7.24 -5.81
CA ILE A 11 -8.52 -6.49 -5.66
C ILE A 11 -8.71 -5.47 -4.54
N THR A 12 -7.67 -5.22 -3.76
CA THR A 12 -7.70 -4.27 -2.65
C THR A 12 -6.57 -3.27 -2.80
N CYS A 13 -6.86 -1.99 -2.59
CA CYS A 13 -5.85 -0.95 -2.56
C CYS A 13 -4.94 -1.12 -1.34
N ASP A 14 -3.63 -1.20 -1.55
CA ASP A 14 -2.65 -1.47 -0.51
C ASP A 14 -2.61 -0.39 0.58
N VAL A 15 -2.90 0.86 0.22
CA VAL A 15 -2.82 2.02 1.12
C VAL A 15 -4.14 2.27 1.85
N CYS A 16 -5.23 2.50 1.13
CA CYS A 16 -6.51 2.89 1.73
C CYS A 16 -7.44 1.69 2.03
N LYS A 17 -7.03 0.47 1.65
CA LYS A 17 -7.80 -0.78 1.83
C LYS A 17 -9.18 -0.77 1.13
N LYS A 18 -9.40 0.14 0.18
CA LYS A 18 -10.58 0.12 -0.70
C LYS A 18 -10.58 -1.16 -1.52
N LYS A 19 -11.69 -1.88 -1.50
CA LYS A 19 -11.88 -3.11 -2.27
C LYS A 19 -12.59 -2.81 -3.59
N GLU A 20 -12.22 -3.55 -4.63
CA GLU A 20 -12.88 -3.57 -5.92
C GLU A 20 -13.15 -5.02 -6.31
N ILE A 21 -14.41 -5.29 -6.67
CA ILE A 21 -14.83 -6.59 -7.18
C ILE A 21 -14.89 -6.43 -8.70
N ILE A 22 -14.09 -7.21 -9.42
CA ILE A 22 -13.96 -7.15 -10.88
C ILE A 22 -14.75 -8.30 -11.48
N HIS A 23 -15.71 -7.96 -12.33
CA HIS A 23 -16.45 -8.90 -13.16
C HIS A 23 -15.90 -8.91 -14.60
N GLU A 24 -16.07 -10.03 -15.30
CA GLU A 24 -15.65 -10.17 -16.70
C GLU A 24 -16.26 -9.06 -17.59
N GLY A 25 -15.40 -8.26 -18.21
CA GLY A 25 -15.79 -7.17 -19.11
C GLY A 25 -16.02 -5.81 -18.44
N GLU A 26 -15.91 -5.72 -17.11
CA GLU A 26 -15.95 -4.44 -16.40
C GLU A 26 -14.56 -3.79 -16.31
N PRO A 27 -14.47 -2.45 -16.39
CA PRO A 27 -13.21 -1.75 -16.21
C PRO A 27 -12.74 -1.86 -14.75
N GLN A 28 -11.47 -2.19 -14.55
CA GLN A 28 -10.82 -2.13 -13.24
C GLN A 28 -10.32 -0.71 -12.94
N SER A 29 -10.34 -0.29 -11.68
CA SER A 29 -9.87 1.02 -11.22
C SER A 29 -8.68 0.96 -10.26
N ILE A 30 -8.35 -0.24 -9.76
CA ILE A 30 -7.11 -0.52 -9.03
C ILE A 30 -6.09 -1.15 -9.98
N PHE A 31 -4.88 -0.59 -9.99
CA PHE A 31 -3.78 -1.06 -10.83
C PHE A 31 -2.50 -1.17 -10.01
N SER A 32 -1.65 -2.12 -10.39
CA SER A 32 -0.30 -2.24 -9.85
C SER A 32 0.56 -1.08 -10.36
N VAL A 33 1.20 -0.35 -9.44
CA VAL A 33 2.01 0.84 -9.72
C VAL A 33 3.31 0.76 -8.94
N GLU A 34 4.44 0.93 -9.64
CA GLU A 34 5.74 1.12 -9.00
C GLU A 34 5.72 2.41 -8.17
N SER A 35 5.90 2.26 -6.86
CA SER A 35 5.80 3.34 -5.89
C SER A 35 7.06 3.42 -5.04
N ALA A 36 7.48 4.64 -4.72
CA ALA A 36 8.56 4.89 -3.77
C ALA A 36 8.07 4.61 -2.34
N VAL A 37 8.67 3.64 -1.68
CA VAL A 37 8.31 3.15 -0.36
C VAL A 37 9.47 3.33 0.60
N ARG A 38 9.21 3.84 1.80
CA ARG A 38 10.19 3.98 2.87
C ARG A 38 9.78 3.12 4.06
N GLU A 39 10.64 2.21 4.49
CA GLU A 39 10.43 1.46 5.73
C GLU A 39 10.63 2.39 6.93
N THR A 40 9.55 2.66 7.68
CA THR A 40 9.58 3.59 8.81
C THR A 40 9.72 2.87 10.15
N GLY A 41 9.39 1.58 10.21
CA GLY A 41 9.47 0.79 11.41
C GLY A 41 8.74 -0.54 11.31
N SER A 42 8.56 -1.17 12.46
CA SER A 42 7.82 -2.42 12.58
C SER A 42 6.94 -2.43 13.82
N LEU A 43 5.89 -3.25 13.82
CA LEU A 43 5.09 -3.53 15.01
C LEU A 43 5.69 -4.75 15.72
N ASN A 44 5.95 -4.68 17.02
CA ASN A 44 6.36 -5.86 17.78
C ASN A 44 5.20 -6.85 18.02
N GLU A 45 5.46 -7.96 18.71
CA GLU A 45 4.46 -8.99 19.04
C GLU A 45 3.26 -8.45 19.85
N ARG A 46 3.44 -7.32 20.54
CA ARG A 46 2.40 -6.64 21.32
C ARG A 46 1.68 -5.55 20.52
N GLY A 47 1.99 -5.41 19.23
CA GLY A 47 1.44 -4.37 18.36
C GLY A 47 2.02 -2.96 18.60
N GLN A 48 3.12 -2.83 19.34
CA GLN A 48 3.76 -1.53 19.57
C GLN A 48 4.68 -1.18 18.41
N PHE A 49 4.60 0.07 17.95
CA PHE A 49 5.45 0.58 16.89
C PHE A 49 6.89 0.82 17.37
N ILE A 50 7.83 0.23 16.65
CA ILE A 50 9.27 0.39 16.82
C ILE A 50 9.79 1.07 15.56
N LYS A 51 10.25 2.32 15.69
CA LYS A 51 10.82 3.07 14.57
C LYS A 51 12.11 2.41 14.09
N SER A 52 12.24 2.27 12.77
CA SER A 52 13.47 1.73 12.19
C SER A 52 14.61 2.74 12.33
N LYS A 53 15.81 2.26 12.69
CA LYS A 53 17.03 3.08 12.75
C LYS A 53 17.46 3.50 11.35
N GLU A 54 17.39 2.57 10.41
CA GLU A 54 17.63 2.82 8.99
C GLU A 54 16.29 2.92 8.29
N GLN A 55 16.09 3.96 7.48
CA GLN A 55 14.86 4.19 6.74
C GLN A 55 15.14 4.10 5.23
N PRO A 56 15.46 2.90 4.72
CA PRO A 56 15.80 2.72 3.32
C PRO A 56 14.62 3.14 2.43
N LEU A 57 14.95 3.73 1.29
CA LEU A 57 14.00 3.97 0.21
C LEU A 57 14.05 2.79 -0.76
N LEU A 58 12.90 2.21 -1.03
CA LEU A 58 12.67 1.04 -1.86
C LEU A 58 11.68 1.41 -2.97
N ILE A 59 11.74 0.66 -4.08
CA ILE A 59 10.69 0.68 -5.10
C ILE A 59 9.92 -0.62 -4.97
N GLU A 60 8.61 -0.52 -4.75
CA GLU A 60 7.72 -1.67 -4.66
C GLU A 60 6.51 -1.49 -5.58
N ASN A 61 6.00 -2.60 -6.12
CA ASN A 61 4.75 -2.61 -6.87
C ASN A 61 3.59 -2.69 -5.89
N LEU A 62 2.74 -1.67 -5.86
CA LEU A 62 1.56 -1.61 -4.99
C LEU A 62 0.29 -1.51 -5.84
N ASP A 63 -0.75 -2.23 -5.43
CA ASP A 63 -2.07 -2.13 -6.01
C ASP A 63 -2.75 -0.87 -5.45
N LEU A 64 -2.89 0.16 -6.29
CA LEU A 64 -3.40 1.47 -5.87
C LEU A 64 -4.69 1.82 -6.61
N CYS A 65 -5.69 2.29 -5.86
CA CYS A 65 -6.84 2.97 -6.46
C CYS A 65 -6.42 4.31 -7.06
N ILE A 66 -7.23 4.86 -7.96
CA ILE A 66 -6.92 6.10 -8.70
C ILE A 66 -6.43 7.25 -7.78
N ASP A 67 -7.12 7.47 -6.65
CA ASP A 67 -6.76 8.54 -5.70
C ASP A 67 -5.40 8.30 -5.02
N CYS A 68 -5.08 7.04 -4.69
CA CYS A 68 -3.80 6.71 -4.07
C CYS A 68 -2.67 6.72 -5.10
N ARG A 69 -2.96 6.30 -6.34
CA ARG A 69 -2.01 6.36 -7.45
C ARG A 69 -1.60 7.79 -7.75
N GLU A 70 -2.55 8.72 -7.83
CA GLU A 70 -2.21 10.13 -8.06
C GLU A 70 -1.34 10.70 -6.93
N LYS A 71 -1.64 10.32 -5.68
CA LYS A 71 -0.84 10.72 -4.52
C LYS A 71 0.55 10.09 -4.51
N SER A 72 0.71 8.83 -4.95
CA SER A 72 2.01 8.14 -4.92
C SER A 72 3.03 8.74 -5.89
N TYR A 73 2.58 9.46 -6.91
CA TYR A 73 3.48 10.22 -7.78
C TYR A 73 4.11 11.44 -7.11
N ALA A 74 3.48 11.98 -6.06
CA ALA A 74 3.94 13.17 -5.36
C ALA A 74 4.48 12.89 -3.94
N MET A 75 4.16 11.71 -3.37
CA MET A 75 4.42 11.39 -1.97
C MET A 75 5.03 10.00 -1.81
N ILE A 76 6.00 9.89 -0.89
CA ILE A 76 6.57 8.61 -0.49
C ILE A 76 5.58 7.87 0.39
N ILE A 77 5.47 6.56 0.18
CA ILE A 77 4.63 5.67 0.99
C ILE A 77 5.47 5.12 2.16
N ALA A 78 5.01 5.30 3.39
CA ALA A 78 5.55 4.62 4.56
C ALA A 78 5.16 3.15 4.54
N ARG A 79 6.10 2.30 4.96
CA ARG A 79 5.92 0.87 5.17
C ARG A 79 6.23 0.52 6.61
N ILE A 80 5.28 -0.16 7.25
CA ILE A 80 5.45 -0.75 8.57
C ILE A 80 5.28 -2.26 8.45
N THR A 81 6.28 -3.02 8.87
CA THR A 81 6.25 -4.49 8.87
C THR A 81 5.85 -5.03 10.23
N GLN A 82 5.39 -6.28 10.29
CA GLN A 82 5.26 -7.00 11.55
C GLN A 82 6.13 -8.27 11.50
N PRO A 83 7.05 -8.47 12.46
CA PRO A 83 7.90 -9.66 12.51
C PRO A 83 7.06 -10.94 12.57
N TYR A 84 7.57 -11.99 11.93
CA TYR A 84 6.95 -13.32 11.90
C TYR A 84 5.56 -13.38 11.27
N THR A 85 5.13 -12.31 10.58
CA THR A 85 3.91 -12.29 9.78
C THR A 85 4.20 -11.74 8.38
N THR A 86 3.24 -11.93 7.47
CA THR A 86 3.24 -11.28 6.15
C THR A 86 2.52 -9.93 6.19
N THR A 87 2.19 -9.43 7.38
CA THR A 87 1.43 -8.19 7.53
C THR A 87 2.33 -7.00 7.25
N VAL A 88 1.92 -6.23 6.25
CA VAL A 88 2.54 -4.95 5.90
C VAL A 88 1.46 -3.88 5.88
N ILE A 89 1.75 -2.76 6.51
CA ILE A 89 0.88 -1.60 6.57
C ILE A 89 1.54 -0.50 5.76
N TYR A 90 0.79 -0.01 4.76
CA TYR A 90 1.21 1.12 3.93
C TYR A 90 0.39 2.36 4.28
N SER A 91 1.04 3.52 4.29
CA SER A 91 0.39 4.81 4.46
C SER A 91 1.18 5.91 3.74
N PHE A 92 0.57 7.05 3.42
CA PHE A 92 1.35 8.17 2.88
C PHE A 92 2.15 8.85 4.00
N LEU A 93 3.45 9.06 3.78
CA LEU A 93 4.25 9.88 4.68
C LEU A 93 3.70 11.31 4.67
N SER A 94 3.25 11.77 5.82
CA SER A 94 2.85 13.16 5.98
C SER A 94 4.09 14.03 6.13
N ASN A 95 4.21 15.11 5.35
CA ASN A 95 5.31 16.08 5.43
C ASN A 95 5.40 16.81 6.79
N LYS A 96 4.47 16.56 7.73
CA LYS A 96 4.47 17.21 9.05
C LYS A 96 5.64 16.80 9.94
N GLU A 97 6.31 15.67 9.67
CA GLU A 97 7.47 15.23 10.48
C GLU A 97 8.80 15.88 10.06
N GLN A 98 8.82 16.75 9.04
CA GLN A 98 10.03 17.47 8.59
C GLN A 98 10.20 18.87 9.23
N GLY A 99 9.35 19.25 10.18
CA GLY A 99 9.29 20.60 10.77
C GLY A 99 9.66 20.72 12.25
N GLU A 100 10.35 19.75 12.85
CA GLU A 100 10.84 19.86 14.23
C GLU A 100 12.34 19.53 14.28
N ALA A 101 13.11 20.42 13.67
CA ALA A 101 14.54 20.57 13.90
C ALA A 101 14.89 22.06 13.80
N GLU A 102 14.33 22.86 14.71
CA GLU A 102 14.88 24.16 15.12
C GLU A 102 15.52 24.01 16.50
#